data_AF-A0A0Q7NUA9-F1
#
_entry.id   AF-A0A0Q7NUA9-F1
#
_cell.length_a   1.000
_cell.length_b   1.000
_cell.length_c   1.000
_cell.angle_alpha   90.00
_cell.angle_beta   90.00
_cell.angle_gamma   90.00
#
_symmetry.space_group_name_H-M   'P 1'
#
loop_
_entity.id
_entity.type
_entity.pdbx_description
1 polymer ?
#
loop_
_entity_poly.entity_id
_entity_poly.type
_entity_poly.pdbx_seq_one_letter_code
_entity_poly.pdbx_strand_id
1 'polypeptide(L)' 'MNQPILSDSDIELLKRALVGRCQYLGISPDGAAAHTAAGQLLELFYLGFRNEQQLATGPIAMSSGQNCH' A
#
# COMPACT_ATOMS: atom_id res chain seq x y z
N MET A 1 10.09 -19.27 1.06
CA MET A 1 9.53 -17.93 1.33
C MET A 1 8.06 -18.13 1.69
N ASN A 2 7.69 -17.94 2.96
CA ASN A 2 6.29 -18.09 3.39
C ASN A 2 5.54 -16.81 3.00
N GLN A 3 4.88 -16.80 1.85
CA GLN A 3 3.90 -15.75 1.58
C GLN A 3 2.73 -15.98 2.56
N PRO A 4 2.45 -15.06 3.50
CA PRO A 4 1.26 -15.12 4.31
C PRO A 4 0.07 -15.09 3.35
N ILE A 5 -0.77 -16.12 3.45
CA ILE A 5 -1.99 -16.20 2.66
C ILE A 5 -2.84 -15.01 3.08
N LEU A 6 -3.09 -14.09 2.15
CA LEU A 6 -4.04 -12.99 2.36
C LEU A 6 -5.43 -13.60 2.45
N SER A 7 -6.11 -13.37 3.57
CA SER A 7 -7.52 -13.74 3.70
C SER A 7 -8.37 -12.75 2.90
N ASP A 8 -9.61 -13.11 2.59
CA ASP A 8 -10.62 -12.21 2.01
C ASP A 8 -10.70 -10.86 2.75
N SER A 9 -10.69 -10.91 4.08
CA SER A 9 -10.72 -9.74 4.95
C SER A 9 -9.48 -8.85 4.81
N ASP A 10 -8.30 -9.44 4.59
CA ASP A 10 -7.06 -8.70 4.35
C ASP A 10 -7.09 -8.02 2.98
N ILE A 11 -7.63 -8.71 1.97
CA ILE A 11 -7.81 -8.16 0.62
C ILE A 11 -8.79 -6.98 0.64
N GLU A 12 -9.90 -7.09 1.37
CA GLU A 12 -10.85 -5.98 1.53
C GLU A 12 -10.22 -4.77 2.21
N LEU A 13 -9.44 -4.99 3.28
CA LEU A 13 -8.72 -3.94 3.98
C LEU A 13 -7.71 -3.23 3.05
N LEU A 14 -6.92 -4.00 2.30
CA LEU A 14 -5.95 -3.47 1.33
C LEU A 14 -6.63 -2.67 0.22
N LYS A 15 -7.78 -3.13 -0.28
CA LYS A 15 -8.57 -2.39 -1.30
C LYS A 15 -9.09 -1.07 -0.75
N ARG A 16 -9.64 -1.04 0.46
CA ARG A 16 -10.13 0.21 1.09
C ARG A 16 -8.98 1.18 1.35
N ALA A 17 -7.85 0.69 1.87
CA ALA A 17 -6.67 1.49 2.08
C ALA A 17 -6.10 2.07 0.77
N LEU A 18 -6.09 1.28 -0.31
CA LEU A 18 -5.67 1.73 -1.64
C LEU A 18 -6.58 2.84 -2.18
N VAL A 19 -7.90 2.68 -2.05
CA VAL A 19 -8.88 3.69 -2.46
C VAL A 19 -8.70 4.98 -1.64
N GLY A 20 -8.54 4.86 -0.32
CA GLY A 20 -8.28 6.01 0.56
C GLY A 20 -6.98 6.72 0.21
N ARG A 21 -5.93 5.96 -0.13
CA ARG A 21 -4.63 6.49 -0.55
C ARG A 21 -4.68 7.17 -1.91
N CYS A 22 -5.41 6.60 -2.87
CA CYS A 22 -5.62 7.22 -4.17
C CYS A 22 -6.35 8.56 -4.03
N GLN A 23 -7.38 8.62 -3.19
CA GLN A 23 -8.07 9.87 -2.86
C GLN A 23 -7.16 10.88 -2.14
N TYR A 24 -6.39 10.42 -1.15
CA TYR A 24 -5.48 11.28 -0.39
C TYR A 24 -4.38 11.90 -1.27
N LEU A 25 -3.83 11.13 -2.19
CA LEU A 25 -2.80 11.59 -3.13
C LEU A 25 -3.39 12.29 -4.36
N GLY A 26 -4.72 12.30 -4.52
CA GLY A 26 -5.39 12.85 -5.70
C GLY A 26 -5.06 12.11 -7.00
N ILE A 27 -4.70 10.82 -6.93
CA ILE A 27 -4.31 10.00 -8.08
C ILE A 27 -5.45 9.09 -8.52
N SER A 28 -5.49 8.78 -9.81
CA SER A 28 -6.47 7.85 -10.37
C SER A 28 -6.14 6.40 -9.98
N PRO A 29 -7.12 5.61 -9.49
CA PRO A 29 -6.93 4.22 -9.08
C PRO A 29 -6.56 3.27 -10.22
N ASP A 30 -6.74 3.70 -11.47
CA ASP A 30 -6.39 2.93 -12.68
C ASP A 30 -4.99 3.29 -13.24
N GLY A 31 -4.35 4.32 -12.68
CA GLY A 31 -3.06 4.81 -13.16
C GLY A 31 -1.87 4.02 -12.62
N ALA A 32 -0.71 4.18 -13.26
CA ALA A 32 0.55 3.63 -12.78
C ALA A 32 0.86 4.00 -11.32
N ALA A 33 0.45 5.21 -10.90
CA ALA A 33 0.59 5.67 -9.52
C ALA A 33 -0.18 4.81 -8.51
N ALA A 34 -1.38 4.32 -8.87
CA ALA A 34 -2.16 3.44 -8.02
C ALA A 34 -1.55 2.04 -7.92
N HIS A 35 -0.97 1.55 -9.02
CA HIS A 35 -0.25 0.28 -9.01
C HIS A 35 0.97 0.33 -8.08
N THR A 36 1.74 1.44 -8.14
CA THR A 36 2.85 1.69 -7.20
C THR A 36 2.35 1.78 -5.76
N ALA A 37 1.25 2.51 -5.51
CA ALA A 37 0.67 2.61 -4.17
C ALA A 37 0.19 1.25 -3.64
N ALA A 38 -0.36 0.38 -4.50
CA ALA A 38 -0.77 -0.97 -4.14
C ALA A 38 0.43 -1.85 -3.75
N GLY A 39 1.54 -1.77 -4.48
CA GLY A 39 2.79 -2.46 -4.12
C GLY A 39 3.32 -2.02 -2.76
N GLN A 40 3.34 -0.71 -2.51
CA GLN A 40 3.78 -0.15 -1.22
C GLN A 40 2.84 -0.53 -0.07
N LEU A 41 1.53 -0.57 -0.32
CA LEU A 41 0.54 -1.03 0.65
C LEU A 41 0.74 -2.49 1.03
N LEU A 42 1.01 -3.34 0.03
CA LEU A 42 1.34 -4.74 0.26
C LEU A 42 2.57 -4.84 1.16
N GLU A 43 3.65 -4.12 0.82
CA GLU A 43 4.90 -4.15 1.59
C GLU A 43 4.71 -3.72 3.06
N LEU A 44 3.93 -2.65 3.30
CA LEU A 44 3.54 -2.22 4.65
C LEU A 44 2.72 -3.31 5.38
N PHE A 45 1.81 -3.97 4.68
CA PHE A 45 1.03 -5.06 5.25
C PHE A 45 1.92 -6.24 5.66
N TYR A 46 2.92 -6.60 4.84
CA TYR A 46 3.94 -7.59 5.18
C TYR A 46 4.81 -7.19 6.37
N LEU A 47 5.05 -5.89 6.56
CA LEU A 47 5.74 -5.34 7.74
C LEU A 47 4.87 -5.38 9.02
N GLY A 48 3.60 -5.79 8.92
CA GLY A 48 2.68 -5.93 10.05
C GLY A 48 1.69 -4.77 10.22
N PHE A 49 1.65 -3.81 9.29
CA PHE A 49 0.65 -2.75 9.32
C PHE A 49 -0.72 -3.29 8.88
N ARG A 50 -1.63 -3.42 9.84
CA ARG A 50 -3.01 -3.89 9.61
C ARG A 50 -4.08 -2.81 9.76
N ASN A 51 -3.69 -1.57 10.03
CA ASN A 51 -4.62 -0.46 10.20
C ASN A 51 -4.90 0.23 8.86
N GLU A 52 -6.16 0.26 8.44
CA GLU A 52 -6.60 0.89 7.19
C GLU A 52 -6.15 2.35 7.08
N GLN A 53 -6.32 3.16 8.13
CA GLN A 53 -5.87 4.56 8.11
C GLN A 53 -4.35 4.68 7.98
N GLN A 54 -3.58 3.85 8.70
CA GLN A 54 -2.12 3.88 8.59
C GLN A 54 -1.65 3.42 7.21
N LEU A 55 -2.37 2.53 6.57
CA LEU A 55 -2.09 2.10 5.21
C LEU A 55 -2.45 3.21 4.20
N ALA A 56 -3.59 3.89 4.39
CA ALA A 56 -4.10 4.93 3.51
C ALA A 56 -3.33 6.25 3.59
N THR A 57 -3.01 6.71 4.80
CA THR A 57 -2.39 8.02 5.07
C THR A 57 -1.03 7.93 5.74
N GLY A 58 -0.60 6.73 6.13
CA GLY A 58 0.67 6.58 6.81
C GLY A 58 1.84 6.96 5.91
N PRO A 59 2.99 7.28 6.52
CA PRO A 59 4.17 7.65 5.79
C PRO A 59 4.48 6.52 4.82
N ILE A 60 4.41 6.85 3.54
CA ILE A 60 5.06 6.05 2.54
C ILE A 60 6.52 6.12 2.95
N ALA A 61 7.08 5.04 3.49
CA ALA A 61 8.49 4.79 3.27
C ALA A 61 8.57 4.74 1.74
N MET A 62 8.82 5.88 1.11
CA MET A 62 9.44 5.91 -0.19
C MET A 62 10.71 5.14 0.10
N SER A 63 10.69 3.84 -0.20
CA SER A 63 11.90 3.04 -0.24
C SER A 63 12.78 3.85 -1.16
N SER A 64 13.69 4.58 -0.53
CA SER A 64 14.54 5.54 -1.21
C SER A 64 15.28 4.66 -2.18
N GLY A 65 14.90 4.74 -3.45
CA GLY A 65 15.81 4.44 -4.54
C GLY A 65 16.94 5.47 -4.50
N GLN A 66 17.72 5.47 -3.42
CA GLN A 66 19.09 5.93 -3.37
C GLN A 66 19.89 4.62 -3.47
N ASN A 67 19.96 3.98 -4.63
CA ASN A 67 20.93 4.32 -5.67
C ASN A 67 21.51 5.74 -5.57
N CYS A 68 22.36 5.97 -4.58
CA CYS A 68 23.43 6.94 -4.70
C CYS A 68 24.73 6.16 -4.88
N HIS A 69 25.19 6.22 -6.14
CA HIS A 69 26.52 6.01 -6.72
C HIS A 69 27.69 5.79 -5.75
#